data_AF-A0A962QVT1-F1
#
_entry.id   AF-A0A962QVT1-F1
#
_cell.length_a   1.000
_cell.length_b   1.000
_cell.length_c   1.000
_cell.angle_alpha   90.00
_cell.angle_beta   90.00
_cell.angle_gamma   90.00
#
_symmetry.space_group_name_H-M   'P 1'
#
loop_
_entity.id
_entity.type
_entity.pdbx_description
1 polymer ?
#
loop_
_entity_poly.entity_id
_entity_poly.type
_entity_poly.pdbx_seq_one_letter_code
_entity_poly.pdbx_strand_id
1 'polypeptide(L)' 'MDLLEFSEERKMSREEAAKLLHALADSLARQNAVDFVRDGKKVHIKVADEVTVEVEVEIESDESSIEIEISW' A
#
# COMPACT_ATOMS: atom_id res chain seq x y z
N MET A 1 18.83 -4.02 14.44
CA MET A 1 17.44 -4.38 14.08
C MET A 1 17.46 -4.64 12.59
N ASP A 2 16.92 -5.78 12.17
CA ASP A 2 16.83 -6.14 10.76
C ASP A 2 15.60 -5.45 10.14
N LEU A 3 15.77 -4.86 8.95
CA LEU A 3 14.68 -4.25 8.20
C LEU A 3 13.80 -5.38 7.63
N LEU A 4 12.52 -5.37 7.96
CA LEU A 4 11.54 -6.23 7.30
C LEU A 4 11.00 -5.48 6.09
N GLU A 5 11.52 -5.80 4.91
CA GLU A 5 10.98 -5.30 3.64
C GLU A 5 10.00 -6.33 3.04
N PHE A 6 8.87 -5.83 2.54
CA PHE A 6 7.88 -6.60 1.78
C PHE A 6 7.60 -5.86 0.48
N SER A 7 7.82 -6.52 -0.66
CA SER A 7 7.48 -6.01 -1.98
C SER A 7 6.79 -7.10 -2.78
N GLU A 8 5.64 -6.76 -3.38
CA GLU A 8 4.89 -7.62 -4.30
C GLU A 8 4.50 -6.77 -5.51
N GLU A 9 5.00 -7.13 -6.70
CA GLU A 9 4.59 -6.53 -7.97
C GLU A 9 3.71 -7.52 -8.74
N ARG A 10 2.57 -7.06 -9.24
CA ARG A 10 1.67 -7.88 -10.05
C ARG A 10 0.89 -7.03 -11.06
N LYS A 11 0.64 -7.59 -12.24
CA LYS A 11 -0.26 -7.00 -13.23
C LYS A 11 -1.71 -7.33 -12.89
N MET A 12 -2.56 -6.31 -12.87
CA MET A 12 -4.00 -6.45 -12.63
C MET A 12 -4.77 -5.41 -13.47
N SER A 13 -6.09 -5.59 -13.58
CA SER A 13 -6.96 -4.57 -14.17
C SER A 13 -7.06 -3.33 -13.28
N ARG A 14 -7.42 -2.18 -13.86
CA ARG A 14 -7.64 -0.94 -13.09
C ARG A 14 -8.74 -1.08 -12.04
N GLU A 15 -9.76 -1.90 -12.30
CA GLU A 15 -10.85 -2.19 -11.36
C GLU A 15 -10.37 -3.04 -10.17
N GLU A 16 -9.43 -3.96 -10.38
CA GLU A 16 -8.79 -4.72 -9.28
C GLU A 16 -7.87 -3.83 -8.46
N ALA A 17 -7.11 -2.94 -9.11
CA ALA A 17 -6.28 -1.95 -8.41
C ALA A 17 -7.11 -1.03 -7.53
N ALA A 18 -8.25 -0.53 -8.04
CA ALA A 18 -9.17 0.29 -7.24
C ALA A 18 -9.72 -0.47 -6.02
N LYS A 19 -10.03 -1.76 -6.14
CA LYS A 19 -10.47 -2.59 -5.01
C LYS A 19 -9.36 -2.79 -3.98
N LEU A 20 -8.12 -2.99 -4.44
CA LEU A 20 -6.96 -3.11 -3.55
C LEU A 20 -6.76 -1.83 -2.73
N LEU A 21 -6.76 -0.67 -3.40
CA LEU A 21 -6.63 0.64 -2.75
C LEU A 21 -7.78 0.90 -1.76
N HIS A 22 -9.01 0.51 -2.11
CA HIS A 22 -10.15 0.66 -1.21
C HIS A 22 -10.01 -0.21 0.05
N ALA A 23 -9.54 -1.46 -0.10
CA ALA A 23 -9.29 -2.34 1.03
C ALA A 23 -8.19 -1.78 1.96
N LEU A 24 -7.13 -1.19 1.39
CA LEU A 24 -6.10 -0.51 2.16
C LEU A 24 -6.69 0.69 2.92
N ALA A 25 -7.47 1.55 2.25
CA ALA A 25 -8.13 2.69 2.87
C ALA A 25 -9.06 2.27 4.03
N ASP A 26 -9.86 1.21 3.86
CA ASP A 26 -10.71 0.68 4.94
C ASP A 26 -9.89 0.16 6.14
N SER A 27 -8.75 -0.47 5.87
CA SER A 27 -7.83 -0.96 6.92
C SER A 27 -7.28 0.20 7.76
N LEU A 28 -6.81 1.26 7.09
CA LEU A 28 -6.31 2.48 7.73
C LEU A 28 -7.41 3.16 8.55
N ALA A 29 -8.61 3.33 7.99
CA ALA A 29 -9.68 4.11 8.62
C ALA A 29 -10.37 3.42 9.80
N ARG A 30 -10.40 2.08 9.83
CA ARG A 30 -11.20 1.31 10.79
C ARG A 30 -10.38 0.48 11.77
N GLN A 31 -9.23 -0.01 11.32
CA GLN A 31 -8.42 -0.96 12.10
C GLN A 31 -7.14 -0.32 12.63
N ASN A 32 -6.78 0.89 12.15
CA ASN A 32 -5.54 1.59 12.45
C ASN A 32 -4.31 0.68 12.27
N ALA A 33 -4.38 -0.18 11.25
CA ALA A 33 -3.38 -1.19 10.97
C ALA A 33 -3.46 -1.64 9.50
N VAL A 34 -2.40 -2.26 9.01
CA VAL A 34 -2.33 -2.92 7.71
C VAL A 34 -1.88 -4.35 7.86
N ASP A 35 -2.49 -5.25 7.08
CA ASP A 35 -2.25 -6.68 7.13
C ASP A 35 -1.63 -7.16 5.81
N PHE A 36 -0.48 -7.83 5.89
CA PHE A 36 0.19 -8.47 4.75
C PHE A 36 0.38 -9.96 5.00
N VAL A 37 0.38 -10.78 3.93
CA VAL A 37 0.63 -12.23 4.04
C VAL A 37 1.95 -12.57 3.34
N ARG A 38 2.87 -13.19 4.07
CA ARG A 38 4.17 -13.65 3.56
C ARG A 38 4.40 -15.10 3.99
N ASP A 39 4.71 -15.99 3.05
CA ASP A 39 4.99 -17.41 3.33
C ASP A 39 3.90 -18.09 4.18
N GLY A 40 2.63 -17.72 3.95
CA GLY A 40 1.48 -18.18 4.73
C GLY A 40 1.37 -17.59 6.14
N LYS A 41 2.27 -16.67 6.53
CA LYS A 41 2.23 -15.95 7.79
C LYS A 41 1.64 -14.56 7.59
N LYS A 42 0.67 -14.22 8.43
CA LYS A 42 0.07 -12.88 8.45
C LYS A 42 0.92 -11.94 9.31
N VAL A 43 1.33 -10.82 8.74
CA VAL A 43 2.02 -9.71 9.41
C VAL A 43 1.01 -8.61 9.62
N HIS A 44 0.85 -8.18 10.86
CA HIS A 44 -0.05 -7.09 11.26
C HIS A 44 0.79 -5.90 11.70
N ILE A 45 0.69 -4.78 10.99
CA ILE A 45 1.50 -3.59 11.23
C ILE A 45 0.57 -2.49 11.73
N LYS A 46 0.82 -2.00 12.96
CA LYS A 46 0.06 -0.88 13.52
C LYS A 46 0.45 0.40 12.83
N VAL A 47 -0.54 1.24 12.56
CA VAL A 47 -0.40 2.58 11.97
C VAL A 47 -0.63 3.61 13.07
N ALA A 48 0.15 4.69 13.06
CA ALA A 48 -0.01 5.79 14.01
C ALA A 48 -1.31 6.58 13.75
N ASP A 49 -1.76 7.36 14.74
CA ASP A 49 -2.96 8.20 14.63
C ASP A 49 -2.81 9.31 13.58
N GLU A 50 -1.57 9.72 13.29
CA GLU A 50 -1.20 10.68 12.25
C GLU A 50 -0.16 10.03 11.33
N VAL A 51 -0.31 10.25 10.02
CA VAL A 51 0.58 9.71 8.98
C VAL A 51 1.02 10.82 8.05
N THR A 52 2.19 10.67 7.44
CA THR A 52 2.58 11.47 6.28
C THR A 52 2.14 10.75 5.01
N VAL A 53 1.55 11.49 4.08
CA VAL A 53 1.14 10.94 2.77
C VAL A 53 1.82 11.73 1.67
N GLU A 54 2.51 11.01 0.79
CA GLU A 54 3.11 11.54 -0.43
C GLU A 54 2.41 10.92 -1.64
N VAL A 55 2.15 11.74 -2.66
CA VAL A 55 1.51 11.32 -3.91
C VAL A 55 2.30 11.88 -5.06
N GLU A 56 2.84 10.99 -5.88
CA GLU A 56 3.61 11.33 -7.06
C GLU A 56 2.89 10.83 -8.31
N VAL A 57 2.92 11.63 -9.38
CA VAL A 57 2.35 11.28 -10.67
C VAL A 57 3.37 11.60 -11.73
N GLU A 58 3.81 10.58 -12.44
CA GLU A 58 4.74 10.73 -13.57
C GLU A 58 4.02 10.39 -14.87
N ILE A 59 4.25 11.23 -15.89
CA ILE A 59 3.65 11.07 -17.20
C ILE A 59 4.77 11.16 -18.23
N GLU A 60 5.10 10.03 -18.84
CA GLU A 60 6.07 9.90 -19.91
C GLU A 60 5.38 9.58 -21.25
N SER A 61 6.15 9.39 -22.32
CA SER A 61 5.59 9.25 -23.68
C SER A 61 4.88 7.91 -23.90
N ASP A 62 5.27 6.88 -23.16
CA ASP A 62 4.84 5.48 -23.30
C ASP A 62 4.36 4.87 -21.97
N GLU A 63 4.60 5.55 -20.85
CA GLU A 63 4.21 5.11 -19.52
C GLU A 63 3.63 6.25 -18.69
N SER A 64 2.74 5.92 -17.76
CA SER A 64 2.29 6.84 -16.72
C SER A 64 2.14 6.06 -15.44
N SER A 65 2.61 6.64 -14.35
CA SER A 65 2.60 6.03 -13.02
C SER A 65 1.93 6.94 -12.02
N ILE A 66 1.38 6.33 -10.98
CA ILE A 66 0.97 7.02 -9.76
C ILE A 66 1.51 6.22 -8.59
N GLU A 67 2.24 6.90 -7.71
CA GLU A 67 2.76 6.34 -6.47
C GLU A 67 2.08 7.02 -5.28
N ILE A 68 1.78 6.22 -4.26
CA ILE A 68 1.19 6.70 -3.01
C ILE A 68 2.00 6.08 -1.87
N GLU A 69 2.73 6.92 -1.16
CA GLU A 69 3.48 6.53 0.03
C GLU A 69 2.74 6.99 1.29
N ILE A 70 2.65 6.11 2.29
CA ILE A 70 2.10 6.42 3.62
C ILE A 70 3.12 5.98 4.66
N SER A 71 3.64 6.91 5.45
CA SER A 71 4.68 6.66 6.43
C SER A 71 4.30 7.15 7.83
N TRP A 72 4.80 6.44 8.84
CA TRP A 72 4.59 6.70 10.27
C TRP A 72 5.74 6.16 11.13
#